data_AF-A0AAW4PRI4-F1
#
_entry.id   AF-A0AAW4PRI4-F1
#
_cell.length_a   1.000
_cell.length_b   1.000
_cell.length_c   1.000
_cell.angle_alpha   90.00
_cell.angle_beta   90.00
_cell.angle_gamma   90.00
#
_symmetry.space_group_name_H-M   'P 1'
#
loop_
_entity.id
_entity.type
_entity.pdbx_description
1 polymer ?
#
loop_
_entity_poly.entity_id
_entity_poly.type
_entity_poly.pdbx_seq_one_letter_code
_entity_poly.pdbx_strand_id
1 'polypeptide(L)' 'MDTNRLKELAPHYVAMFVLVFLVLAVVRALVGEIGFWTELAVIVVIVFAYRPVVVRLGIGPSGWE' A
#
# COMPACT_ATOMS: atom_id res chain seq x y z
N MET A 1 -15.36 20.36 2.17
CA MET A 1 -14.37 19.33 1.80
C MET A 1 -14.51 19.08 0.32
N ASP A 2 -13.50 19.43 -0.46
CA ASP A 2 -13.51 19.25 -1.92
C ASP A 2 -13.62 17.78 -2.28
N THR A 3 -14.81 17.38 -2.76
CA THR A 3 -15.11 15.98 -3.13
C THR A 3 -14.13 15.44 -4.17
N ASN A 4 -13.52 16.31 -4.97
CA ASN A 4 -12.48 15.95 -5.94
C ASN A 4 -11.21 15.42 -5.27
N ARG A 5 -10.76 16.01 -4.15
CA ARG A 5 -9.57 15.54 -3.42
C ARG A 5 -9.81 14.17 -2.77
N LEU A 6 -11.02 13.94 -2.26
CA LEU A 6 -11.43 12.63 -1.74
C LEU A 6 -11.46 11.57 -2.85
N LYS A 7 -11.95 11.91 -4.04
CA LYS A 7 -11.99 11.01 -5.20
C LYS A 7 -10.61 10.63 -5.73
N GLU A 8 -9.62 11.51 -5.61
CA GLU A 8 -8.22 11.20 -5.96
C GLU A 8 -7.56 10.29 -4.92
N LEU A 9 -7.82 10.51 -3.63
CA LEU A 9 -7.19 9.75 -2.55
C LEU A 9 -7.78 8.35 -2.36
N ALA A 10 -9.11 8.21 -2.46
CA ALA A 10 -9.82 6.94 -2.26
C ALA A 10 -9.24 5.75 -3.05
N PRO A 11 -8.98 5.85 -4.37
CA PRO A 11 -8.41 4.75 -5.14
C PRO A 11 -7.02 4.35 -4.64
N HIS A 12 -6.20 5.29 -4.16
CA HIS A 12 -4.88 4.96 -3.60
C HIS A 12 -4.97 4.21 -2.28
N TYR A 13 -5.94 4.50 -1.42
CA TYR A 13 -6.17 3.73 -0.20
C TYR A 13 -6.66 2.32 -0.51
N VAL A 14 -7.57 2.17 -1.48
CA VAL A 14 -8.03 0.85 -1.94
C VAL A 14 -6.87 0.07 -2.54
N ALA A 15 -6.06 0.70 -3.40
CA ALA A 15 -4.89 0.06 -4.00
C ALA A 15 -3.84 -0.34 -2.94
N MET A 16 -3.58 0.49 -1.93
CA MET A 16 -2.67 0.15 -0.83
C MET A 16 -3.21 -1.03 -0.02
N PHE A 17 -4.51 -1.05 0.27
CA PHE A 17 -5.15 -2.17 0.96
C PHE A 17 -4.97 -3.46 0.15
N VAL A 18 -5.36 -3.45 -1.13
CA VAL A 18 -5.20 -4.60 -2.04
C VAL A 18 -3.75 -5.06 -2.13
N LEU A 19 -2.80 -4.13 -2.22
CA LEU A 19 -1.37 -4.42 -2.27
C LEU A 19 -0.89 -5.17 -1.02
N VAL A 20 -1.34 -4.75 0.17
CA VAL A 20 -0.98 -5.42 1.43
C VAL A 20 -1.46 -6.88 1.40
N PHE A 21 -2.72 -7.14 1.05
CA PHE A 21 -3.22 -8.51 0.97
C PHE A 21 -2.49 -9.33 -0.08
N LEU A 22 -2.20 -8.74 -1.25
CA LEU A 22 -1.50 -9.43 -2.32
C LEU A 22 -0.08 -9.82 -1.90
N VAL A 23 0.67 -8.91 -1.26
CA VAL A 23 2.03 -9.21 -0.80
C VAL A 23 2.00 -10.26 0.32
N LEU A 24 1.10 -10.14 1.30
CA LEU A 24 0.98 -11.15 2.36
C LEU A 24 0.59 -12.52 1.80
N ALA A 25 -0.32 -12.56 0.83
CA ALA A 25 -0.71 -13.80 0.15
C ALA A 25 0.47 -14.43 -0.60
N VAL A 26 1.25 -13.63 -1.34
CA VAL A 26 2.46 -14.11 -2.03
C VAL A 26 3.49 -14.62 -1.03
N VAL A 27 3.76 -13.88 0.04
CA VAL A 27 4.71 -14.32 1.08
C VAL A 27 4.24 -15.63 1.68
N ARG A 28 2.97 -15.74 2.07
CA ARG A 28 2.42 -16.99 2.63
C ARG A 28 2.47 -18.16 1.66
N ALA A 29 2.25 -17.91 0.37
CA ALA A 29 2.34 -18.94 -0.66
C ALA A 29 3.78 -19.46 -0.87
N LEU A 30 4.79 -18.60 -0.68
CA LEU A 30 6.19 -18.94 -0.91
C LEU A 30 6.88 -19.55 0.31
N VAL A 31 6.62 -19.03 1.51
CA VAL A 31 7.31 -19.45 2.74
C VAL A 31 6.41 -20.15 3.75
N GLY A 32 5.11 -20.28 3.48
CA GLY A 32 4.13 -20.85 4.41
C GLY A 32 3.66 -19.84 5.45
N GLU A 33 3.19 -20.32 6.59
CA GLU A 33 2.71 -19.44 7.66
C GLU A 33 3.86 -18.63 8.27
N ILE A 34 3.66 -17.33 8.38
CA ILE A 34 4.62 -16.40 8.95
C ILE A 34 4.12 -15.89 10.30
N GLY A 35 5.03 -15.69 11.24
CA GLY A 35 4.68 -15.16 12.56
C GLY A 35 4.24 -13.69 12.51
N PHE A 36 3.48 -13.28 13.51
CA PHE A 36 2.92 -11.93 13.64
C PHE A 36 3.95 -10.80 13.42
N TRP A 37 5.15 -10.92 13.99
CA TRP A 37 6.20 -9.91 13.86
C TRP A 37 6.68 -9.75 12.41
N THR A 38 6.71 -10.84 11.65
CA THR A 38 7.07 -10.82 10.23
C THR A 38 5.96 -10.15 9.41
N GLU A 39 4.70 -10.48 9.68
CA GLU A 39 3.56 -9.81 9.03
C GLU A 39 3.57 -8.30 9.28
N LEU A 40 3.77 -7.89 10.54
CA LEU A 40 3.87 -6.48 10.91
C LEU A 40 5.02 -5.79 10.17
N ALA A 41 6.20 -6.41 10.12
CA ALA A 41 7.34 -5.85 9.40
C ALA A 41 7.04 -5.69 7.89
N VAL A 42 6.40 -6.68 7.27
CA VAL A 42 5.98 -6.60 5.86
C VAL A 42 4.99 -5.46 5.64
N ILE A 43 3.97 -5.32 6.48
CA ILE A 43 2.98 -4.24 6.38
C ILE A 43 3.67 -2.87 6.53
N VAL A 44 4.55 -2.71 7.51
CA VAL A 44 5.33 -1.48 7.72
C VAL A 44 6.11 -1.15 6.44
N VAL A 45 6.87 -2.10 5.90
CA VAL A 45 7.66 -1.90 4.68
C VAL A 45 6.77 -1.47 3.52
N ILE A 46 5.62 -2.12 3.31
CA ILE A 46 4.69 -1.78 2.22
C ILE A 46 4.16 -0.36 2.38
N VAL A 47 3.66 0.01 3.57
CA VAL A 47 3.09 1.33 3.83
C VAL A 47 4.12 2.44 3.59
N PHE A 48 5.36 2.25 4.07
CA PHE A 48 6.42 3.24 3.88
C PHE A 48 6.96 3.26 2.45
N ALA A 49 6.96 2.13 1.74
CA ALA A 49 7.43 2.05 0.35
C ALA A 49 6.36 2.51 -0.66
N TYR A 50 5.08 2.42 -0.33
CA TYR A 50 3.99 2.70 -1.27
C TYR A 50 4.03 4.14 -1.79
N ARG A 51 4.07 5.13 -0.89
CA ARG A 51 4.14 6.56 -1.28
C ARG A 51 5.35 6.87 -2.17
N PRO A 52 6.61 6.56 -1.81
CA PRO A 52 7.76 6.88 -2.64
C PRO A 52 7.78 6.13 -3.98
N VAL A 53 7.14 4.97 -4.09
CA VAL A 53 6.97 4.24 -5.35
C VAL A 53 5.93 4.93 -6.25
N VAL A 54 4.75 5.24 -5.72
CA VAL A 54 3.67 5.89 -6.48
C VAL A 54 4.07 7.28 -6.97
N VAL A 55 4.77 8.06 -6.13
CA VAL A 55 5.30 9.38 -6.52
C VAL A 55 6.34 9.25 -7.63
N ARG A 56 7.25 8.27 -7.55
CA ARG A 56 8.25 8.01 -8.61
C ARG A 56 7.62 7.58 -9.93
N LEU A 57 6.47 6.90 -9.88
CA LEU A 57 5.73 6.48 -11.07
C LEU A 57 4.91 7.63 -11.69
N GLY A 58 4.87 8.81 -11.08
CA GLY A 58 4.10 9.96 -11.58
C GLY A 58 2.59 9.82 -11.43
N ILE A 59 2.12 8.86 -10.62
CA ILE A 59 0.70 8.59 -10.35
C ILE A 59 0.33 9.11 -8.95
N GLY A 60 1.17 9.94 -8.33
CA GLY A 60 0.89 10.54 -7.03
C GLY A 60 -0.29 11.51 -7.13
N PRO A 61 -1.30 11.41 -6.23
CA PRO A 61 -2.37 12.39 -6.17
C PRO A 61 -1.81 13.75 -5.75
N SER A 62 -2.43 14.82 -6.26
CA SER A 62 -2.06 16.22 -5.99
C SER A 62 -1.94 16.54 -4.49
N GLY A 63 -2.72 15.84 -3.66
CA GLY A 63 -2.73 16.01 -2.21
C GLY A 63 -1.52 15.43 -1.46
N TRP A 64 -0.57 14.77 -2.13
CA TRP A 64 0.68 14.26 -1.53
C TRP A 64 1.89 15.16 -1.80
N GLU A 65 1.75 16.23 -2.57
CA GLU A 65 2.77 17.28 -2.71
C GLU A 65 2.98 18.04 -1.39
#